data_AF-A0A9E3NEY4-F1
#
_entry.id   AF-A0A9E3NEY4-F1
#
_cell.length_a   1.000
_cell.length_b   1.000
_cell.length_c   1.000
_cell.angle_alpha   90.00
_cell.angle_beta   90.00
_cell.angle_gamma   90.00
#
_symmetry.space_group_name_H-M   'P 1'
#
loop_
_entity.id
_entity.type
_entity.pdbx_description
1 polymer ?
#
loop_
_entity_poly.entity_id
_entity_poly.type
_entity_poly.pdbx_seq_one_letter_code
_entity_poly.pdbx_strand_id
1 'polypeptide(L)'
;MNSIKLFLSLCALTGIFFMTSCGDDEEPTTPPAVENTSALCQDGTDNDGDGLTDCDDPECQDFSFCEVIPATETISGSLGTRTLTNDRIWIMDGFTYVSDGDVVTIDPGTIIKAEDGQGSDATAFIVARGGEVIANGTATSPIIFTSINDNIALGETASSGLSNDISGSGQWGGVIILGNAPISAGSSSAIAGVSPVGSEATIEGVPASLSYSRYGGSVAGDDSGEYSYISIRYTGTQLGANNEIQGLTLGGVGSGTIISDIEIFGSKDDGIECFGGTVDVTNLLVAYQEDDAIDIDQSYDGTIDNALVLNFTVDRNPSDPNDPNDTGALEIDGPEQPGTNDGGTFTLTNATIMNMVSPLTDGFPGQLKSGAQGEINNTAFVDFSGARLFEVNSVSAFTLDTIEFDDATGFENNDSNPADLTTMSISTGVDPATVGADATAFDWTFAKSLSLF
;
A
#
# COMPACT_ATOMS: atom_id res chain seq x y z
N MET A 1 -64.45 -11.22 -38.26
CA MET A 1 -65.56 -11.62 -39.16
C MET A 1 -65.03 -11.50 -40.58
N ASN A 2 -64.56 -12.60 -41.18
CA ASN A 2 -65.31 -13.40 -42.18
C ASN A 2 -65.69 -12.57 -43.42
N SER A 3 -65.44 -12.93 -44.68
CA SER A 3 -64.88 -14.11 -45.35
C SER A 3 -64.78 -13.78 -46.86
N ILE A 4 -63.78 -14.34 -47.54
CA ILE A 4 -63.83 -15.10 -48.83
C ILE A 4 -64.76 -14.62 -49.98
N LYS A 5 -64.17 -14.50 -51.19
CA LYS A 5 -64.60 -15.03 -52.52
C LYS A 5 -63.64 -14.50 -53.61
N LEU A 6 -62.66 -15.26 -54.13
CA LEU A 6 -62.70 -16.33 -55.14
C LEU A 6 -63.47 -15.97 -56.44
N PHE A 7 -62.74 -15.81 -57.55
CA PHE A 7 -63.23 -16.11 -58.90
C PHE A 7 -62.12 -16.70 -59.78
N LEU A 8 -62.44 -17.89 -60.30
CA LEU A 8 -61.70 -18.70 -61.26
C LEU A 8 -61.53 -18.01 -62.62
N SER A 9 -60.42 -18.27 -63.31
CA SER A 9 -60.46 -18.47 -64.76
C SER A 9 -59.50 -19.58 -65.19
N LEU A 10 -60.03 -20.40 -66.08
CA LEU A 10 -59.57 -21.70 -66.54
C LEU A 10 -58.86 -21.51 -67.91
N CYS A 11 -57.68 -22.08 -68.10
CA CYS A 11 -57.18 -22.43 -69.43
C CYS A 11 -56.30 -23.68 -69.35
N ALA A 12 -56.78 -24.72 -70.01
CA ALA A 12 -56.09 -25.97 -70.23
C ALA A 12 -55.13 -25.84 -71.43
N LEU A 13 -53.96 -26.49 -71.38
CA LEU A 13 -53.33 -27.09 -72.55
C LEU A 13 -52.32 -28.20 -72.16
N THR A 14 -52.72 -29.43 -72.45
CA THR A 14 -51.96 -30.62 -72.88
C THR A 14 -50.42 -30.67 -72.77
N GLY A 15 -49.95 -31.69 -72.03
CA GLY A 15 -49.17 -32.81 -72.59
C GLY A 15 -47.64 -32.73 -72.54
N ILE A 16 -47.01 -33.65 -71.79
CA ILE A 16 -46.11 -34.71 -72.29
C ILE A 16 -45.56 -35.49 -71.08
N PHE A 17 -45.62 -36.82 -71.20
CA PHE A 17 -45.11 -37.82 -70.26
C PHE A 17 -43.58 -37.91 -70.40
N PHE A 18 -42.83 -37.74 -69.32
CA PHE A 18 -41.47 -38.26 -69.18
C PHE A 18 -41.34 -38.96 -67.84
N MET A 19 -41.13 -40.28 -67.89
CA MET A 19 -40.71 -41.09 -66.76
C MET A 19 -39.21 -40.90 -66.55
N THR A 20 -38.81 -40.57 -65.33
CA THR A 20 -37.43 -40.63 -64.83
C THR A 20 -37.55 -40.62 -63.30
N SER A 21 -37.54 -41.81 -62.71
CA SER A 21 -36.39 -42.41 -62.01
C SER A 21 -36.35 -41.95 -60.54
N CYS A 22 -36.73 -42.86 -59.65
CA CYS A 22 -36.45 -42.78 -58.22
C CYS A 22 -34.92 -42.87 -58.02
N GLY A 23 -34.34 -41.85 -57.40
CA GLY A 23 -33.07 -41.92 -56.71
C GLY A 23 -33.29 -41.31 -55.34
N ASP A 24 -33.37 -42.17 -54.32
CA ASP A 24 -33.26 -41.75 -52.93
C ASP A 24 -31.79 -41.39 -52.69
N ASP A 25 -31.39 -40.18 -53.06
CA ASP A 25 -30.09 -39.63 -52.71
C ASP A 25 -30.22 -39.02 -51.31
N GLU A 26 -30.09 -39.86 -50.28
CA GLU A 26 -29.62 -39.35 -48.99
C GLU A 26 -28.18 -38.88 -49.20
N GLU A 27 -28.05 -37.60 -49.55
CA GLU A 27 -26.76 -36.93 -49.49
C GLU A 27 -26.17 -37.17 -48.10
N PRO A 28 -24.89 -37.55 -48.00
CA PRO A 28 -24.22 -37.53 -46.71
C PRO A 28 -24.21 -36.06 -46.30
N THR A 29 -25.13 -35.66 -45.41
CA THR A 29 -25.07 -34.36 -44.77
C THR A 29 -23.71 -34.31 -44.11
N THR A 30 -22.78 -33.55 -44.69
CA THR A 30 -21.56 -33.16 -43.99
C THR A 30 -22.00 -32.69 -42.62
N PRO A 31 -21.35 -33.16 -41.53
CA PRO A 31 -21.61 -32.59 -40.23
C PRO A 31 -21.63 -31.06 -40.37
N PRO A 32 -22.58 -30.35 -39.75
CA PRO A 32 -22.52 -28.90 -39.73
C PRO A 32 -21.09 -28.51 -39.35
N ALA A 33 -20.54 -27.50 -40.03
CA ALA A 33 -19.29 -26.93 -39.57
C ALA A 33 -19.47 -26.53 -38.10
N VAL A 34 -18.42 -26.60 -37.31
CA VAL A 34 -18.48 -26.34 -35.86
C VAL A 34 -17.33 -25.42 -35.52
N GLU A 35 -17.63 -24.32 -34.84
CA GLU A 35 -16.65 -23.34 -34.40
C GLU A 35 -16.15 -23.68 -32.99
N ASN A 36 -15.41 -24.79 -32.85
CA ASN A 36 -15.00 -25.31 -31.53
C ASN A 36 -13.50 -25.61 -31.40
N THR A 37 -12.67 -24.90 -32.16
CA THR A 37 -11.21 -24.99 -32.04
C THR A 37 -10.62 -23.60 -31.84
N SER A 38 -9.48 -23.50 -31.15
CA SER A 38 -8.87 -22.20 -30.85
C SER A 38 -8.51 -21.40 -32.11
N ALA A 39 -8.29 -22.07 -33.24
CA ALA A 39 -7.96 -21.42 -34.50
C ALA A 39 -9.19 -20.85 -35.22
N LEU A 40 -10.35 -21.50 -35.02
CA LEU A 40 -11.62 -21.07 -35.58
C LEU A 40 -12.20 -19.92 -34.75
N CYS A 41 -12.20 -20.07 -33.42
CA CYS A 41 -12.68 -19.08 -32.47
C CYS A 41 -11.81 -17.80 -32.30
N GLN A 42 -10.84 -17.55 -33.19
CA GLN A 42 -9.98 -16.35 -33.15
C GLN A 42 -9.68 -15.80 -34.55
N ASP A 43 -10.34 -16.30 -35.60
CA ASP A 43 -10.03 -15.92 -36.98
C ASP A 43 -10.93 -14.80 -37.53
N GLY A 44 -11.92 -14.35 -36.75
CA GLY A 44 -12.85 -13.29 -37.15
C GLY A 44 -13.89 -13.74 -38.16
N THR A 45 -14.08 -15.05 -38.35
CA THR A 45 -14.97 -15.64 -39.35
C THR A 45 -16.00 -16.53 -38.68
N ASP A 46 -17.27 -16.34 -39.03
CA ASP A 46 -18.38 -17.25 -38.71
C ASP A 46 -18.16 -18.56 -39.49
N ASN A 47 -17.54 -19.54 -38.84
CA ASN A 47 -17.08 -20.77 -39.46
C ASN A 47 -18.20 -21.81 -39.59
N ASP A 48 -19.27 -21.70 -38.82
CA ASP A 48 -20.43 -22.60 -38.89
C ASP A 48 -21.70 -22.01 -39.51
N GLY A 49 -21.71 -20.71 -39.76
CA GLY A 49 -22.73 -19.97 -40.50
C GLY A 49 -23.96 -19.62 -39.66
N ASP A 50 -23.87 -19.64 -38.34
CA ASP A 50 -24.98 -19.35 -37.43
C ASP A 50 -25.20 -17.85 -37.17
N GLY A 51 -24.25 -17.02 -37.59
CA GLY A 51 -24.26 -15.56 -37.48
C GLY A 51 -23.51 -14.99 -36.27
N LEU A 52 -22.82 -15.82 -35.49
CA LEU A 52 -21.92 -15.45 -34.41
C LEU A 52 -20.47 -15.68 -34.86
N THR A 53 -19.51 -15.02 -34.21
CA THR A 53 -18.09 -15.09 -34.57
C THR A 53 -17.23 -15.13 -33.32
N ASP A 54 -16.24 -16.01 -33.28
CA ASP A 54 -15.25 -16.10 -32.22
C ASP A 54 -15.92 -16.15 -30.82
N CYS A 55 -15.59 -15.23 -29.92
CA CYS A 55 -16.13 -15.21 -28.56
C CYS A 55 -17.60 -14.76 -28.44
N ASP A 56 -18.23 -14.36 -29.55
CA ASP A 56 -19.68 -14.20 -29.59
C ASP A 56 -20.40 -15.54 -29.80
N ASP A 57 -19.68 -16.59 -30.22
CA ASP A 57 -20.18 -17.93 -30.50
C ASP A 57 -20.24 -18.81 -29.21
N PRO A 58 -21.36 -19.53 -28.93
CA PRO A 58 -21.50 -20.40 -27.76
C PRO A 58 -20.50 -21.57 -27.74
N GLU A 59 -20.11 -22.09 -28.90
CA GLU A 59 -19.19 -23.22 -29.08
C GLU A 59 -17.73 -22.80 -28.79
N CYS A 60 -17.46 -21.49 -28.77
CA CYS A 60 -16.18 -20.90 -28.40
C CYS A 60 -16.04 -20.51 -26.93
N GLN A 61 -17.12 -20.52 -26.14
CA GLN A 61 -17.11 -20.03 -24.74
C GLN A 61 -16.21 -20.83 -23.80
N ASP A 62 -15.94 -22.10 -24.13
CA ASP A 62 -15.06 -22.97 -23.32
C ASP A 62 -13.57 -22.61 -23.48
N PHE A 63 -13.23 -21.70 -24.40
CA PHE A 63 -11.86 -21.24 -24.54
C PHE A 63 -11.53 -20.09 -23.58
N SER A 64 -10.38 -20.17 -22.92
CA SER A 64 -9.93 -19.17 -21.94
C SER A 64 -9.75 -17.76 -22.49
N PHE A 65 -9.57 -17.59 -23.81
CA PHE A 65 -9.49 -16.25 -24.43
C PHE A 65 -10.86 -15.62 -24.69
N CYS A 66 -11.94 -16.40 -24.56
CA CYS A 66 -13.32 -15.93 -24.57
C CYS A 66 -13.90 -15.78 -23.17
N GLU A 67 -13.12 -16.13 -22.13
CA GLU A 67 -13.51 -15.90 -20.75
C GLU A 67 -13.67 -14.40 -20.51
N VAL A 68 -14.90 -13.99 -20.19
CA VAL A 68 -15.18 -12.61 -19.75
C VAL A 68 -14.68 -12.47 -18.31
N ILE A 69 -13.46 -11.94 -18.17
CA ILE A 69 -12.91 -11.61 -16.86
C ILE A 69 -13.73 -10.44 -16.28
N PRO A 70 -14.30 -10.59 -15.07
CA PRO A 70 -15.01 -9.49 -14.45
C PRO A 70 -14.05 -8.33 -14.19
N ALA A 71 -14.49 -7.10 -14.44
CA ALA A 71 -13.67 -5.91 -14.22
C ALA A 71 -13.22 -5.75 -12.75
N THR A 72 -13.94 -6.38 -11.81
CA THR A 72 -13.66 -6.33 -10.37
C THR A 72 -13.88 -7.69 -9.71
N GLU A 73 -13.09 -8.02 -8.70
CA GLU A 73 -13.26 -9.22 -7.85
C GLU A 73 -13.12 -8.86 -6.37
N THR A 74 -14.10 -9.23 -5.54
CA THR A 74 -14.04 -8.99 -4.09
C THR A 74 -13.27 -10.09 -3.37
N ILE A 75 -12.34 -9.71 -2.50
CA ILE A 75 -11.54 -10.57 -1.62
C ILE A 75 -11.75 -10.17 -0.16
N SER A 76 -11.74 -11.16 0.74
CA SER A 76 -11.87 -10.92 2.18
C SER A 76 -11.34 -12.10 2.98
N GLY A 77 -10.93 -11.85 4.22
CA GLY A 77 -10.39 -12.88 5.10
C GLY A 77 -9.05 -13.44 4.57
N SER A 78 -8.82 -14.73 4.79
CA SER A 78 -7.57 -15.36 4.37
C SER A 78 -7.49 -15.52 2.85
N LEU A 79 -6.42 -15.02 2.24
CA LEU A 79 -6.19 -15.17 0.80
C LEU A 79 -5.72 -16.59 0.44
N GLY A 80 -5.02 -17.28 1.33
CA GLY A 80 -4.26 -18.46 0.93
C GLY A 80 -3.13 -18.10 -0.02
N THR A 81 -2.49 -19.12 -0.59
CA THR A 81 -1.51 -18.92 -1.67
C THR A 81 -2.21 -18.62 -3.00
N ARG A 82 -1.95 -17.44 -3.59
CA ARG A 82 -2.56 -17.02 -4.88
C ARG A 82 -1.81 -15.89 -5.57
N THR A 83 -2.23 -15.56 -6.79
CA THR A 83 -1.79 -14.38 -7.54
C THR A 83 -2.94 -13.39 -7.68
N LEU A 84 -2.70 -12.11 -7.37
CA LEU A 84 -3.59 -11.00 -7.70
C LEU A 84 -3.08 -10.38 -9.00
N THR A 85 -3.85 -10.57 -10.09
CA THR A 85 -3.50 -10.18 -11.46
C THR A 85 -3.90 -8.74 -11.78
N ASN A 86 -3.29 -8.14 -12.80
CA ASN A 86 -3.56 -6.77 -13.24
C ASN A 86 -4.67 -6.64 -14.32
N ASP A 87 -5.39 -7.72 -14.62
CA ASP A 87 -6.49 -7.78 -15.58
C ASP A 87 -7.85 -7.37 -14.97
N ARG A 88 -7.90 -7.16 -13.66
CA ARG A 88 -9.08 -6.75 -12.87
C ARG A 88 -8.68 -5.95 -11.63
N ILE A 89 -9.66 -5.24 -11.05
CA ILE A 89 -9.48 -4.53 -9.78
C ILE A 89 -9.88 -5.48 -8.65
N TRP A 90 -9.00 -5.67 -7.69
CA TRP A 90 -9.32 -6.44 -6.49
C TRP A 90 -9.94 -5.52 -5.44
N ILE A 91 -11.07 -5.92 -4.85
CA ILE A 91 -11.77 -5.13 -3.84
C ILE A 91 -11.70 -5.87 -2.51
N MET A 92 -10.95 -5.36 -1.55
CA MET A 92 -10.93 -5.86 -0.18
C MET A 92 -12.20 -5.44 0.56
N ASP A 93 -12.83 -6.37 1.26
CA ASP A 93 -13.99 -6.13 2.13
C ASP A 93 -13.67 -6.64 3.55
N GLY A 94 -13.32 -5.71 4.44
CA GLY A 94 -12.79 -6.00 5.78
C GLY A 94 -11.33 -6.48 5.77
N PHE A 95 -10.89 -7.06 6.88
CA PHE A 95 -9.52 -7.56 6.99
C PHE A 95 -9.24 -8.69 6.00
N THR A 96 -8.31 -8.41 5.08
CA THR A 96 -7.82 -9.34 4.07
C THR A 96 -6.38 -9.69 4.43
N TYR A 97 -6.07 -10.98 4.60
CA TYR A 97 -4.80 -11.38 5.18
C TYR A 97 -4.11 -12.58 4.53
N VAL A 98 -2.78 -12.55 4.58
CA VAL A 98 -1.89 -13.66 4.21
C VAL A 98 -1.48 -14.38 5.49
N SER A 99 -1.77 -15.69 5.58
CA SER A 99 -1.51 -16.48 6.79
C SER A 99 -0.11 -17.09 6.77
N ASP A 100 0.33 -17.58 7.93
CA ASP A 100 1.54 -18.42 8.06
C ASP A 100 1.59 -19.54 7.00
N GLY A 101 2.65 -19.53 6.19
CA GLY A 101 2.92 -20.49 5.13
C GLY A 101 2.22 -20.21 3.79
N ASP A 102 1.41 -19.14 3.69
CA ASP A 102 0.81 -18.71 2.43
C ASP A 102 1.69 -17.67 1.73
N VAL A 103 1.71 -17.71 0.39
CA VAL A 103 2.41 -16.73 -0.46
C VAL A 103 1.41 -16.06 -1.39
N VAL A 104 1.31 -14.74 -1.34
CA VAL A 104 0.52 -13.96 -2.30
C VAL A 104 1.44 -13.21 -3.26
N THR A 105 1.31 -13.48 -4.55
CA THR A 105 1.98 -12.69 -5.59
C THR A 105 1.03 -11.61 -6.10
N ILE A 106 1.52 -10.39 -6.30
CA ILE A 106 0.75 -9.28 -6.88
C ILE A 106 1.46 -8.83 -8.15
N ASP A 107 0.77 -8.93 -9.28
CA ASP A 107 1.36 -8.57 -10.57
C ASP A 107 1.58 -7.04 -10.67
N PRO A 108 2.61 -6.57 -11.40
CA PRO A 108 2.82 -5.15 -11.65
C PRO A 108 1.58 -4.48 -12.28
N GLY A 109 1.25 -3.27 -11.82
CA GLY A 109 0.09 -2.52 -12.31
C GLY A 109 -1.25 -2.97 -11.71
N THR A 110 -1.24 -3.92 -10.76
CA THR A 110 -2.47 -4.34 -10.07
C THR A 110 -3.01 -3.21 -9.20
N ILE A 111 -4.32 -2.98 -9.28
CA ILE A 111 -5.05 -2.03 -8.43
C ILE A 111 -5.86 -2.84 -7.42
N ILE A 112 -5.65 -2.53 -6.15
CA ILE A 112 -6.34 -3.12 -5.01
C ILE A 112 -7.07 -1.98 -4.30
N LYS A 113 -8.41 -2.06 -4.28
CA LYS A 113 -9.28 -1.11 -3.60
C LYS A 113 -9.77 -1.68 -2.27
N ALA A 114 -10.00 -0.83 -1.30
CA ALA A 114 -10.57 -1.19 -0.01
C ALA A 114 -11.98 -0.61 0.14
N GLU A 115 -12.95 -1.44 0.51
CA GLU A 115 -14.28 -0.99 0.93
C GLU A 115 -14.19 -0.10 2.18
N ASP A 116 -15.14 0.82 2.30
CA ASP A 116 -15.28 1.68 3.47
C ASP A 116 -15.52 0.84 4.73
N GLY A 117 -14.96 1.28 5.86
CA GLY A 117 -15.15 0.60 7.14
C GLY A 117 -14.48 1.34 8.28
N GLN A 118 -14.96 1.13 9.50
CA GLN A 118 -14.42 1.72 10.74
C GLN A 118 -14.47 0.70 11.88
N GLY A 119 -13.64 0.88 12.89
CA GLY A 119 -13.58 -0.01 14.06
C GLY A 119 -13.36 -1.47 13.66
N SER A 120 -14.21 -2.37 14.18
CA SER A 120 -14.11 -3.80 13.85
C SER A 120 -14.43 -4.15 12.40
N ASP A 121 -15.04 -3.22 11.67
CA ASP A 121 -15.47 -3.41 10.27
C ASP A 121 -14.51 -2.70 9.31
N ALA A 122 -13.36 -2.20 9.79
CA ALA A 122 -12.35 -1.58 8.94
C ALA A 122 -11.76 -2.57 7.92
N THR A 123 -11.36 -2.03 6.77
CA THR A 123 -10.69 -2.77 5.70
C THR A 123 -9.19 -2.49 5.74
N ALA A 124 -8.38 -3.53 5.84
CA ALA A 124 -6.92 -3.43 5.82
C ALA A 124 -6.31 -4.67 5.14
N PHE A 125 -5.13 -4.50 4.53
CA PHE A 125 -4.34 -5.60 3.99
C PHE A 125 -3.28 -6.01 5.01
N ILE A 126 -3.29 -7.27 5.45
CA ILE A 126 -2.46 -7.74 6.57
C ILE A 126 -1.62 -8.93 6.14
N VAL A 127 -0.30 -8.81 6.24
CA VAL A 127 0.62 -9.95 6.14
C VAL A 127 0.92 -10.43 7.55
N ALA A 128 0.33 -11.56 7.94
CA ALA A 128 0.56 -12.13 9.26
C ALA A 128 1.93 -12.80 9.32
N ARG A 129 2.45 -12.99 10.54
CA ARG A 129 3.69 -13.73 10.78
C ARG A 129 3.76 -15.05 10.00
N GLY A 130 4.83 -15.20 9.22
CA GLY A 130 5.10 -16.38 8.39
C GLY A 130 4.38 -16.40 7.04
N GLY A 131 3.54 -15.40 6.75
CA GLY A 131 2.99 -15.16 5.42
C GLY A 131 3.96 -14.31 4.60
N GLU A 132 3.96 -14.51 3.28
CA GLU A 132 4.85 -13.80 2.36
C GLU A 132 4.05 -13.11 1.24
N VAL A 133 4.49 -11.92 0.84
CA VAL A 133 3.97 -11.23 -0.34
C VAL A 133 5.07 -10.95 -1.34
N ILE A 134 4.84 -11.26 -2.60
CA ILE A 134 5.73 -10.89 -3.71
C ILE A 134 5.00 -9.84 -4.54
N ALA A 135 5.25 -8.57 -4.26
CA ALA A 135 4.60 -7.41 -4.85
C ALA A 135 5.65 -6.49 -5.47
N ASN A 136 6.11 -6.85 -6.66
CA ASN A 136 7.17 -6.14 -7.36
C ASN A 136 6.62 -5.40 -8.58
N GLY A 137 6.08 -4.20 -8.34
CA GLY A 137 5.67 -3.28 -9.38
C GLY A 137 6.85 -2.74 -10.20
N THR A 138 6.59 -1.75 -11.05
CA THR A 138 7.64 -1.03 -11.77
C THR A 138 7.31 0.46 -11.82
N ALA A 139 8.31 1.31 -12.11
CA ALA A 139 8.11 2.75 -12.28
C ALA A 139 6.98 3.13 -13.26
N THR A 140 6.70 2.29 -14.27
CA THR A 140 5.61 2.52 -15.25
C THR A 140 4.33 1.76 -14.96
N SER A 141 4.36 0.82 -14.02
CA SER A 141 3.23 -0.03 -13.63
C SER A 141 3.34 -0.34 -12.14
N PRO A 142 3.20 0.68 -11.27
CA PRO A 142 3.23 0.49 -9.83
C PRO A 142 2.01 -0.33 -9.38
N ILE A 143 2.15 -1.01 -8.26
CA ILE A 143 1.00 -1.63 -7.56
C ILE A 143 0.33 -0.53 -6.74
N ILE A 144 -0.99 -0.43 -6.80
CA ILE A 144 -1.74 0.65 -6.13
C ILE A 144 -2.72 0.06 -5.14
N PHE A 145 -2.54 0.41 -3.86
CA PHE A 145 -3.54 0.19 -2.81
C PHE A 145 -4.28 1.52 -2.57
N THR A 146 -5.60 1.51 -2.65
CA THR A 146 -6.41 2.74 -2.55
C THR A 146 -7.83 2.45 -2.03
N SER A 147 -8.66 3.48 -1.89
CA SER A 147 -10.06 3.37 -1.50
C SER A 147 -10.98 2.94 -2.65
N ILE A 148 -12.11 2.32 -2.33
CA ILE A 148 -13.22 2.11 -3.27
C ILE A 148 -13.77 3.44 -3.84
N ASN A 149 -13.59 4.55 -3.12
CA ASN A 149 -14.01 5.89 -3.52
C ASN A 149 -13.04 6.56 -4.52
N ASP A 150 -11.85 6.00 -4.73
CA ASP A 150 -10.94 6.40 -5.81
C ASP A 150 -11.49 5.90 -7.15
N ASN A 151 -11.72 6.81 -8.08
CA ASN A 151 -12.25 6.52 -9.41
C ASN A 151 -11.19 6.02 -10.41
N ILE A 152 -9.96 5.76 -9.96
CA ILE A 152 -8.92 5.12 -10.78
C ILE A 152 -9.44 3.85 -11.47
N ALA A 153 -9.18 3.73 -12.77
CA ALA A 153 -9.57 2.60 -13.59
C ALA A 153 -8.37 1.69 -13.94
N LEU A 154 -8.67 0.51 -14.48
CA LEU A 154 -7.64 -0.45 -14.92
C LEU A 154 -6.63 0.18 -15.87
N GLY A 155 -5.34 -0.02 -15.57
CA GLY A 155 -4.23 0.50 -16.36
C GLY A 155 -3.90 1.98 -16.13
N GLU A 156 -4.65 2.68 -15.27
CA GLU A 156 -4.31 4.04 -14.85
C GLU A 156 -3.35 4.03 -13.66
N THR A 157 -2.53 5.07 -13.52
CA THR A 157 -1.61 5.25 -12.40
C THR A 157 -1.95 6.45 -11.51
N ALA A 158 -2.74 7.40 -12.03
CA ALA A 158 -3.17 8.60 -11.32
C ALA A 158 -4.54 8.38 -10.66
N SER A 159 -4.65 8.70 -9.36
CA SER A 159 -5.93 8.68 -8.66
C SER A 159 -6.86 9.79 -9.13
N SER A 160 -8.17 9.56 -9.01
CA SER A 160 -9.19 10.56 -9.33
C SER A 160 -10.42 10.39 -8.45
N GLY A 161 -11.29 11.41 -8.37
CA GLY A 161 -12.54 11.32 -7.59
C GLY A 161 -12.43 11.66 -6.11
N LEU A 162 -11.25 11.47 -5.50
CA LEU A 162 -10.93 11.96 -4.16
C LEU A 162 -10.15 13.27 -4.20
N SER A 163 -10.16 14.00 -3.08
CA SER A 163 -9.30 15.17 -2.89
C SER A 163 -7.84 14.74 -2.84
N ASN A 164 -6.97 15.43 -3.58
CA ASN A 164 -5.51 15.20 -3.56
C ASN A 164 -4.84 16.15 -2.55
N ASP A 165 -5.39 16.18 -1.35
CA ASP A 165 -4.89 16.89 -0.17
C ASP A 165 -5.28 16.10 1.08
N ILE A 166 -4.88 16.61 2.24
CA ILE A 166 -5.12 16.01 3.55
C ILE A 166 -6.59 15.61 3.80
N SER A 167 -7.57 16.32 3.22
CA SER A 167 -8.99 16.02 3.42
C SER A 167 -9.47 14.75 2.70
N GLY A 168 -8.64 14.20 1.81
CA GLY A 168 -8.89 12.94 1.10
C GLY A 168 -8.48 11.70 1.91
N SER A 169 -7.72 11.85 2.99
CA SER A 169 -7.24 10.75 3.83
C SER A 169 -8.38 10.04 4.59
N GLY A 170 -8.06 8.94 5.27
CA GLY A 170 -8.95 8.25 6.20
C GLY A 170 -10.05 7.40 5.55
N GLN A 171 -9.83 6.93 4.33
CA GLN A 171 -10.85 6.19 3.58
C GLN A 171 -10.85 4.69 3.90
N TRP A 172 -9.70 4.13 4.27
CA TRP A 172 -9.54 2.73 4.65
C TRP A 172 -8.37 2.57 5.62
N GLY A 173 -8.11 1.37 6.12
CA GLY A 173 -7.08 1.10 7.14
C GLY A 173 -5.68 1.43 6.65
N GLY A 174 -5.06 0.50 5.92
CA GLY A 174 -3.68 0.60 5.48
C GLY A 174 -3.09 -0.76 5.15
N VAL A 175 -1.78 -0.79 4.94
CA VAL A 175 -1.02 -2.02 4.73
C VAL A 175 -0.24 -2.34 6.00
N ILE A 176 -0.43 -3.54 6.54
CA ILE A 176 0.21 -4.02 7.76
C ILE A 176 1.06 -5.25 7.44
N ILE A 177 2.35 -5.22 7.77
CA ILE A 177 3.27 -6.35 7.60
C ILE A 177 3.81 -6.75 8.97
N LEU A 178 3.55 -7.99 9.37
CA LEU A 178 3.88 -8.51 10.69
C LEU A 178 4.90 -9.65 10.58
N GLY A 179 6.11 -9.42 11.06
CA GLY A 179 7.19 -10.39 11.05
C GLY A 179 7.50 -10.98 12.43
N ASN A 180 8.52 -11.84 12.43
CA ASN A 180 9.01 -12.61 13.57
C ASN A 180 10.34 -12.08 14.13
N ALA A 181 10.77 -10.90 13.69
CA ALA A 181 12.00 -10.27 14.13
C ALA A 181 11.87 -9.70 15.55
N PRO A 182 13.00 -9.46 16.24
CA PRO A 182 13.01 -8.93 17.60
C PRO A 182 12.28 -7.59 17.71
N ILE A 183 11.48 -7.44 18.76
CA ILE A 183 10.84 -6.18 19.18
C ILE A 183 11.07 -5.97 20.68
N SER A 184 10.86 -4.74 21.15
CA SER A 184 10.92 -4.38 22.57
C SER A 184 9.60 -3.80 23.09
N ALA A 185 8.47 -4.48 22.84
CA ALA A 185 7.13 -4.03 23.20
C ALA A 185 6.91 -3.89 24.70
N GLY A 186 6.16 -2.87 25.10
CA GLY A 186 5.80 -2.60 26.48
C GLY A 186 4.95 -3.70 27.11
N SER A 187 5.01 -3.79 28.44
CA SER A 187 4.29 -4.85 29.17
C SER A 187 2.75 -4.84 29.00
N SER A 188 2.16 -3.71 28.59
CA SER A 188 0.72 -3.57 28.28
C SER A 188 0.34 -4.19 26.93
N SER A 189 1.23 -4.11 25.94
CA SER A 189 1.04 -4.64 24.59
C SER A 189 1.56 -6.08 24.46
N ALA A 190 2.42 -6.51 25.40
CA ALA A 190 2.99 -7.84 25.44
C ALA A 190 1.95 -8.96 25.59
N ILE A 191 2.16 -10.05 24.85
CA ILE A 191 1.28 -11.22 24.91
C ILE A 191 1.53 -12.04 26.19
N ALA A 192 0.48 -12.20 26.99
CA ALA A 192 0.54 -12.98 28.23
C ALA A 192 0.98 -14.43 27.97
N GLY A 193 2.01 -14.88 28.70
CA GLY A 193 2.55 -16.23 28.59
C GLY A 193 3.70 -16.38 27.59
N VAL A 194 4.06 -15.32 26.88
CA VAL A 194 5.29 -15.23 26.09
C VAL A 194 6.45 -14.78 26.98
N SER A 195 7.63 -15.39 26.81
CA SER A 195 8.83 -15.10 27.59
C SER A 195 10.05 -14.98 26.66
N PRO A 196 10.86 -13.90 26.77
CA PRO A 196 10.72 -12.81 27.74
C PRO A 196 9.50 -11.91 27.44
N VAL A 197 9.00 -11.22 28.47
CA VAL A 197 7.92 -10.23 28.30
C VAL A 197 8.40 -9.14 27.34
N GLY A 198 7.52 -8.72 26.42
CA GLY A 198 7.82 -7.72 25.40
C GLY A 198 8.46 -8.25 24.11
N SER A 199 8.73 -9.55 24.02
CA SER A 199 9.30 -10.15 22.78
C SER A 199 8.28 -10.38 21.67
N GLU A 200 6.98 -10.30 21.99
CA GLU A 200 5.88 -10.38 21.04
C GLU A 200 4.70 -9.55 21.55
N ALA A 201 3.99 -8.94 20.61
CA ALA A 201 2.82 -8.09 20.87
C ALA A 201 1.72 -8.37 19.82
N THR A 202 0.55 -7.76 20.04
CA THR A 202 -0.50 -7.67 19.02
C THR A 202 -0.49 -6.27 18.45
N ILE A 203 -0.46 -6.15 17.13
CA ILE A 203 -0.41 -4.86 16.45
C ILE A 203 -1.67 -4.08 16.79
N GLU A 204 -1.51 -2.77 16.94
CA GLU A 204 -2.65 -1.92 17.11
C GLU A 204 -3.52 -1.89 15.86
N GLY A 205 -4.75 -1.44 16.07
CA GLY A 205 -5.79 -1.42 15.07
C GLY A 205 -6.35 -2.78 14.61
N VAL A 206 -5.70 -3.90 14.91
CA VAL A 206 -6.23 -5.24 14.65
C VAL A 206 -6.59 -5.91 15.98
N PRO A 207 -7.83 -6.42 16.16
CA PRO A 207 -8.22 -7.04 17.42
C PRO A 207 -7.23 -8.11 17.91
N ALA A 208 -6.72 -7.93 19.13
CA ALA A 208 -5.70 -8.78 19.76
C ALA A 208 -6.10 -10.28 19.91
N SER A 209 -7.38 -10.61 19.74
CA SER A 209 -7.88 -11.99 19.76
C SER A 209 -7.66 -12.74 18.44
N LEU A 210 -7.33 -12.03 17.37
CA LEU A 210 -7.11 -12.58 16.04
C LEU A 210 -5.66 -13.03 15.90
N SER A 211 -5.43 -14.23 15.38
CA SER A 211 -4.06 -14.76 15.28
C SER A 211 -3.16 -13.96 14.34
N TYR A 212 -3.76 -13.28 13.35
CA TYR A 212 -3.07 -12.46 12.36
C TYR A 212 -2.81 -11.01 12.83
N SER A 213 -3.01 -10.68 14.11
CA SER A 213 -2.54 -9.42 14.71
C SER A 213 -1.21 -9.57 15.44
N ARG A 214 -0.72 -10.79 15.67
CA ARG A 214 0.50 -11.03 16.46
C ARG A 214 1.76 -10.77 15.63
N TYR A 215 2.71 -10.04 16.21
CA TYR A 215 4.02 -9.74 15.62
C TYR A 215 5.15 -9.92 16.65
N GLY A 216 6.39 -9.80 16.16
CA GLY A 216 7.59 -9.92 16.95
C GLY A 216 8.03 -11.36 17.18
N GLY A 217 9.26 -11.52 17.66
CA GLY A 217 9.84 -12.81 17.99
C GLY A 217 11.34 -12.74 18.21
N SER A 218 12.07 -13.65 17.58
CA SER A 218 13.52 -13.80 17.78
C SER A 218 14.30 -14.04 16.48
N VAL A 219 13.64 -13.94 15.33
CA VAL A 219 14.22 -14.26 14.02
C VAL A 219 14.51 -12.96 13.29
N ALA A 220 15.69 -12.36 13.54
CA ALA A 220 16.06 -11.10 12.90
C ALA A 220 16.02 -11.18 11.35
N GLY A 221 16.45 -12.31 10.78
CA GLY A 221 16.35 -12.54 9.33
C GLY A 221 15.03 -13.14 8.87
N ASP A 222 13.92 -12.85 9.55
CA ASP A 222 12.57 -13.24 9.08
C ASP A 222 12.28 -12.59 7.72
N ASP A 223 11.51 -13.28 6.89
CA ASP A 223 11.23 -12.89 5.52
C ASP A 223 9.71 -12.83 5.32
N SER A 224 9.20 -11.63 5.07
CA SER A 224 7.80 -11.37 4.75
C SER A 224 7.59 -11.14 3.24
N GLY A 225 8.63 -11.32 2.43
CA GLY A 225 8.61 -11.22 0.98
C GLY A 225 9.24 -9.93 0.43
N GLU A 226 8.76 -9.49 -0.73
CA GLU A 226 9.34 -8.42 -1.53
C GLU A 226 8.27 -7.39 -1.92
N TYR A 227 8.55 -6.12 -1.66
CA TYR A 227 7.68 -4.98 -1.89
C TYR A 227 8.45 -3.91 -2.66
N SER A 228 8.09 -3.70 -3.93
CA SER A 228 8.70 -2.66 -4.76
C SER A 228 7.71 -1.94 -5.67
N TYR A 229 7.88 -0.62 -5.82
CA TYR A 229 7.01 0.27 -6.61
C TYR A 229 5.54 0.15 -6.20
N ILE A 230 5.27 0.42 -4.94
CA ILE A 230 3.93 0.34 -4.35
C ILE A 230 3.49 1.74 -3.92
N SER A 231 2.31 2.14 -4.36
CA SER A 231 1.66 3.39 -3.97
C SER A 231 0.45 3.07 -3.07
N ILE A 232 0.52 3.49 -1.81
CA ILE A 232 -0.50 3.29 -0.79
C ILE A 232 -1.20 4.63 -0.57
N ARG A 233 -2.50 4.70 -0.83
CA ARG A 233 -3.22 5.99 -0.91
C ARG A 233 -4.45 6.04 0.00
N TYR A 234 -4.67 7.18 0.63
CA TYR A 234 -5.90 7.55 1.36
C TYR A 234 -6.22 6.64 2.59
N THR A 235 -5.20 6.27 3.36
CA THR A 235 -5.25 5.39 4.55
C THR A 235 -5.63 6.16 5.83
N GLY A 236 -5.73 5.48 6.98
CA GLY A 236 -6.05 6.13 8.26
C GLY A 236 -7.52 6.10 8.67
N THR A 237 -8.28 5.08 8.29
CA THR A 237 -9.65 4.97 8.81
C THR A 237 -9.65 4.78 10.33
N GLN A 238 -10.57 5.47 10.99
CA GLN A 238 -10.64 5.48 12.44
C GLN A 238 -11.18 4.16 13.00
N LEU A 239 -10.45 3.60 13.96
CA LEU A 239 -10.83 2.36 14.67
C LEU A 239 -11.37 2.63 16.07
N GLY A 240 -10.85 3.67 16.72
CA GLY A 240 -11.28 4.21 18.00
C GLY A 240 -10.98 5.71 18.05
N ALA A 241 -11.30 6.38 19.16
CA ALA A 241 -10.87 7.78 19.29
C ALA A 241 -9.35 7.83 19.37
N ASN A 242 -8.70 8.51 18.41
CA ASN A 242 -7.25 8.62 18.27
C ASN A 242 -6.58 7.23 18.19
N ASN A 243 -7.08 6.41 17.29
CA ASN A 243 -6.56 5.09 16.99
C ASN A 243 -6.99 4.80 15.56
N GLU A 244 -6.10 5.09 14.63
CA GLU A 244 -6.25 4.91 13.20
C GLU A 244 -5.30 3.75 12.77
N ILE A 245 -5.25 3.43 11.47
CA ILE A 245 -4.20 2.54 10.92
C ILE A 245 -3.34 3.39 10.00
N GLN A 246 -2.04 3.17 10.05
CA GLN A 246 -1.00 3.93 9.39
C GLN A 246 -1.08 3.71 7.87
N GLY A 247 -0.31 4.49 7.10
CA GLY A 247 -0.12 4.17 5.68
C GLY A 247 0.51 2.80 5.50
N LEU A 248 1.69 2.62 6.08
CA LEU A 248 2.41 1.35 6.14
C LEU A 248 2.83 1.04 7.58
N THR A 249 2.36 -0.06 8.13
CA THR A 249 2.75 -0.54 9.47
C THR A 249 3.72 -1.71 9.34
N LEU A 250 4.89 -1.61 9.97
CA LEU A 250 5.91 -2.66 10.02
C LEU A 250 6.09 -3.17 11.45
N GLY A 251 5.44 -4.28 11.79
CA GLY A 251 5.55 -4.90 13.11
C GLY A 251 6.57 -6.02 13.14
N GLY A 252 7.75 -5.81 13.71
CA GLY A 252 8.77 -6.86 13.87
C GLY A 252 9.19 -7.52 12.56
N VAL A 253 9.25 -6.75 11.46
CA VAL A 253 9.62 -7.26 10.13
C VAL A 253 11.13 -7.51 10.06
N GLY A 254 11.53 -8.65 9.50
CA GLY A 254 12.93 -9.07 9.47
C GLY A 254 13.71 -8.60 8.26
N SER A 255 15.04 -8.58 8.40
CA SER A 255 16.02 -8.23 7.35
C SER A 255 16.06 -9.19 6.15
N GLY A 256 15.30 -10.29 6.18
CA GLY A 256 15.08 -11.12 4.99
C GLY A 256 14.11 -10.47 4.00
N THR A 257 13.23 -9.60 4.48
CA THR A 257 12.22 -8.89 3.69
C THR A 257 12.86 -7.76 2.89
N ILE A 258 12.39 -7.53 1.66
CA ILE A 258 12.82 -6.41 0.82
C ILE A 258 11.69 -5.39 0.74
N ILE A 259 11.93 -4.15 1.18
CA ILE A 259 10.99 -3.04 1.02
C ILE A 259 11.73 -1.90 0.30
N SER A 260 11.25 -1.56 -0.90
CA SER A 260 11.83 -0.49 -1.69
C SER A 260 10.79 0.27 -2.50
N ASP A 261 11.08 1.50 -2.91
CA ASP A 261 10.23 2.28 -3.83
C ASP A 261 8.76 2.32 -3.37
N ILE A 262 8.51 2.89 -2.18
CA ILE A 262 7.19 3.02 -1.57
C ILE A 262 6.74 4.47 -1.61
N GLU A 263 5.52 4.71 -2.07
CA GLU A 263 4.80 5.98 -1.91
C GLU A 263 3.65 5.77 -0.92
N ILE A 264 3.58 6.62 0.11
CA ILE A 264 2.39 6.80 0.93
C ILE A 264 1.82 8.20 0.63
N PHE A 265 0.55 8.23 0.22
CA PHE A 265 -0.13 9.44 -0.20
C PHE A 265 -1.47 9.59 0.54
N GLY A 266 -1.51 10.49 1.52
CA GLY A 266 -2.72 10.72 2.32
C GLY A 266 -2.93 9.63 3.36
N SER A 267 -2.32 9.77 4.54
CA SER A 267 -2.64 8.96 5.71
C SER A 267 -3.28 9.86 6.75
N LYS A 268 -4.36 9.42 7.40
CA LYS A 268 -4.96 10.17 8.51
C LYS A 268 -4.25 9.92 9.85
N ASP A 269 -3.28 9.02 9.82
CA ASP A 269 -2.37 8.71 10.91
C ASP A 269 -0.95 8.91 10.37
N ASP A 270 0.01 8.12 10.83
CA ASP A 270 1.36 8.15 10.31
C ASP A 270 1.48 7.71 8.84
N GLY A 271 2.53 8.18 8.19
CA GLY A 271 2.92 7.70 6.87
C GLY A 271 3.40 6.25 6.94
N ILE A 272 4.50 6.03 7.65
CA ILE A 272 5.03 4.71 8.00
C ILE A 272 5.29 4.66 9.51
N GLU A 273 4.98 3.54 10.13
CA GLU A 273 5.31 3.28 11.54
C GLU A 273 6.00 1.92 11.69
N CYS A 274 7.13 1.91 12.39
CA CYS A 274 7.94 0.70 12.61
C CYS A 274 7.93 0.31 14.09
N PHE A 275 7.32 -0.83 14.42
CA PHE A 275 7.34 -1.41 15.77
C PHE A 275 8.41 -2.50 15.86
N GLY A 276 9.64 -2.10 16.22
CA GLY A 276 10.78 -3.01 16.27
C GLY A 276 11.08 -3.65 14.90
N GLY A 277 11.86 -4.74 14.89
CA GLY A 277 12.27 -5.40 13.67
C GLY A 277 13.63 -4.92 13.15
N THR A 278 14.04 -5.45 11.99
CA THR A 278 15.39 -5.26 11.41
C THR A 278 15.36 -5.09 9.89
N VAL A 279 14.17 -4.95 9.29
CA VAL A 279 14.02 -4.75 7.84
C VAL A 279 14.63 -3.41 7.44
N ASP A 280 15.28 -3.33 6.30
CA ASP A 280 15.69 -2.05 5.71
C ASP A 280 14.62 -1.58 4.71
N VAL A 281 14.41 -0.26 4.62
CA VAL A 281 13.53 0.39 3.64
C VAL A 281 14.36 1.32 2.77
N THR A 282 14.21 1.24 1.45
CA THR A 282 14.92 2.14 0.52
C THR A 282 13.95 2.88 -0.40
N ASN A 283 14.16 4.17 -0.64
CA ASN A 283 13.27 4.99 -1.48
C ASN A 283 11.84 5.05 -0.91
N LEU A 284 11.68 5.80 0.17
CA LEU A 284 10.39 6.07 0.81
C LEU A 284 9.91 7.50 0.49
N LEU A 285 8.72 7.65 -0.08
CA LEU A 285 8.03 8.93 -0.20
C LEU A 285 6.80 8.95 0.70
N VAL A 286 6.66 10.01 1.50
CA VAL A 286 5.45 10.26 2.29
C VAL A 286 4.93 11.66 1.99
N ALA A 287 3.64 11.78 1.71
CA ALA A 287 2.96 13.05 1.51
C ALA A 287 1.56 13.02 2.10
N TYR A 288 1.12 14.15 2.66
CA TYR A 288 -0.22 14.33 3.22
C TYR A 288 -0.58 13.36 4.36
N GLN A 289 0.40 12.92 5.15
CA GLN A 289 0.09 12.30 6.43
C GLN A 289 -0.50 13.35 7.39
N GLU A 290 -1.37 12.93 8.32
CA GLU A 290 -1.97 13.84 9.29
C GLU A 290 -1.18 13.86 10.60
N ASP A 291 -0.59 12.73 11.02
CA ASP A 291 0.29 12.62 12.19
C ASP A 291 1.78 12.66 11.80
N ASP A 292 2.58 11.62 12.06
CA ASP A 292 4.01 11.61 11.75
C ASP A 292 4.34 10.97 10.40
N ALA A 293 5.27 11.54 9.62
CA ALA A 293 5.60 10.92 8.33
C ALA A 293 6.35 9.60 8.51
N ILE A 294 7.28 9.56 9.47
CA ILE A 294 8.05 8.38 9.86
C ILE A 294 8.01 8.30 11.39
N ASP A 295 7.32 7.28 11.90
CA ASP A 295 7.30 6.93 13.32
C ASP A 295 8.09 5.62 13.56
N ILE A 296 8.88 5.62 14.62
CA ILE A 296 9.76 4.53 15.03
C ILE A 296 9.54 4.23 16.51
N ASP A 297 9.14 3.00 16.82
CA ASP A 297 8.96 2.52 18.19
C ASP A 297 9.61 1.13 18.40
N GLN A 298 9.68 0.70 19.65
CA GLN A 298 10.04 -0.65 20.08
C GLN A 298 11.42 -1.12 19.57
N SER A 299 12.37 -0.20 19.55
CA SER A 299 13.78 -0.46 19.17
C SER A 299 13.95 -1.04 17.78
N TYR A 300 13.29 -0.47 16.77
CA TYR A 300 13.56 -0.81 15.39
C TYR A 300 15.07 -0.67 15.09
N ASP A 301 15.63 -1.73 14.50
CA ASP A 301 17.06 -1.92 14.23
C ASP A 301 17.31 -2.06 12.72
N GLY A 302 16.59 -1.26 11.94
CA GLY A 302 16.72 -1.19 10.49
C GLY A 302 17.14 0.19 10.01
N THR A 303 17.41 0.26 8.71
CA THR A 303 17.79 1.49 8.00
C THR A 303 16.68 1.93 7.07
N ILE A 304 16.29 3.20 7.16
CA ILE A 304 15.55 3.90 6.11
C ILE A 304 16.56 4.72 5.31
N ASP A 305 16.78 4.34 4.05
CA ASP A 305 17.70 5.00 3.12
C ASP A 305 16.92 5.69 1.99
N ASN A 306 17.29 6.91 1.67
CA ASN A 306 16.66 7.74 0.63
C ASN A 306 15.17 7.99 0.89
N ALA A 307 14.86 8.92 1.81
CA ALA A 307 13.48 9.27 2.16
C ALA A 307 13.12 10.70 1.74
N LEU A 308 11.98 10.87 1.07
CA LEU A 308 11.42 12.18 0.72
C LEU A 308 10.10 12.40 1.46
N VAL A 309 10.09 13.31 2.42
CA VAL A 309 8.89 13.67 3.18
C VAL A 309 8.39 15.03 2.69
N LEU A 310 7.14 15.06 2.21
CA LEU A 310 6.41 16.28 1.86
C LEU A 310 5.44 16.58 2.99
N ASN A 311 5.91 17.35 3.96
CA ASN A 311 5.23 17.54 5.23
C ASN A 311 4.12 18.61 5.11
N PHE A 312 2.85 18.20 5.17
CA PHE A 312 1.69 19.11 5.08
C PHE A 312 1.01 19.37 6.44
N THR A 313 1.49 18.74 7.50
CA THR A 313 1.05 18.95 8.88
C THR A 313 2.23 19.39 9.73
N VAL A 314 2.00 20.44 10.52
CA VAL A 314 2.95 20.97 11.51
C VAL A 314 2.09 21.63 12.57
N ASP A 315 1.36 20.83 13.34
CA ASP A 315 0.49 21.34 14.40
C ASP A 315 1.04 21.04 15.78
N ARG A 316 2.22 21.58 16.09
CA ARG A 316 2.54 21.71 17.51
C ARG A 316 1.90 22.96 18.07
N ASN A 317 1.02 22.79 19.03
CA ASN A 317 0.66 23.85 19.96
C ASN A 317 1.77 24.00 21.01
N PRO A 318 2.66 25.02 20.93
CA PRO A 318 3.78 25.18 21.86
C PRO A 318 3.35 25.47 23.31
N SER A 319 2.04 25.62 23.57
CA SER A 319 1.47 25.84 24.90
C SER A 319 0.91 24.57 25.56
N ASP A 320 0.83 23.46 24.85
CA ASP A 320 0.40 22.17 25.39
C ASP A 320 1.38 21.04 24.98
N PRO A 321 2.34 20.67 25.85
CA PRO A 321 3.30 19.60 25.56
C PRO A 321 2.68 18.19 25.59
N ASN A 322 1.36 18.06 25.73
CA ASN A 322 0.63 16.80 25.56
C ASN A 322 -0.52 16.97 24.54
N ASP A 323 -0.38 17.90 23.59
CA ASP A 323 -1.39 18.05 22.54
C ASP A 323 -1.50 16.71 21.79
N PRO A 324 -2.67 16.05 21.80
CA PRO A 324 -2.83 14.79 21.07
C PRO A 324 -2.92 15.00 19.54
N ASN A 325 -2.69 16.23 19.06
CA ASN A 325 -2.55 16.57 17.65
C ASN A 325 -1.12 17.10 17.37
N ASP A 326 -0.12 16.78 18.21
CA ASP A 326 1.28 17.18 17.98
C ASP A 326 1.85 16.34 16.85
N THR A 327 1.77 16.87 15.63
CA THR A 327 2.09 16.13 14.41
C THR A 327 3.39 16.62 13.79
N GLY A 328 4.23 15.68 13.35
CA GLY A 328 5.58 15.95 12.87
C GLY A 328 5.92 15.27 11.54
N ALA A 329 7.18 15.45 11.13
CA ALA A 329 7.73 14.66 10.03
C ALA A 329 8.39 13.37 10.56
N LEU A 330 9.00 13.45 11.75
CA LEU A 330 9.70 12.35 12.38
C LEU A 330 9.27 12.26 13.84
N GLU A 331 8.88 11.06 14.27
CA GLU A 331 8.74 10.68 15.66
C GLU A 331 9.62 9.46 15.91
N ILE A 332 10.54 9.56 16.88
CA ILE A 332 11.49 8.50 17.17
C ILE A 332 11.45 8.18 18.66
N ASP A 333 11.00 6.97 18.94
CA ASP A 333 10.90 6.37 20.26
C ASP A 333 11.96 5.29 20.49
N GLY A 334 12.15 4.99 21.76
CA GLY A 334 13.10 4.00 22.23
C GLY A 334 12.44 2.65 22.54
N PRO A 335 13.11 1.82 23.34
CA PRO A 335 12.54 0.58 23.83
C PRO A 335 11.41 0.84 24.84
N GLU A 336 10.21 0.34 24.56
CA GLU A 336 9.13 0.34 25.56
C GLU A 336 9.39 -0.66 26.72
N GLN A 337 10.15 -1.73 26.46
CA GLN A 337 10.51 -2.75 27.45
C GLN A 337 12.02 -2.92 27.60
N PRO A 338 12.64 -2.21 28.56
CA PRO A 338 14.05 -2.37 28.88
C PRO A 338 14.43 -3.83 29.21
N GLY A 339 15.59 -4.25 28.72
CA GLY A 339 16.17 -5.58 28.86
C GLY A 339 15.65 -6.64 27.88
N THR A 340 14.70 -6.32 27.01
CA THR A 340 14.18 -7.22 25.97
C THR A 340 14.43 -6.59 24.60
N ASN A 341 15.42 -7.10 23.85
CA ASN A 341 15.77 -6.62 22.50
C ASN A 341 15.89 -5.09 22.39
N ASP A 342 16.32 -4.43 23.47
CA ASP A 342 16.30 -2.98 23.66
C ASP A 342 17.56 -2.27 23.11
N GLY A 343 18.37 -3.00 22.33
CA GLY A 343 19.62 -2.51 21.76
C GLY A 343 19.54 -2.19 20.27
N GLY A 344 18.34 -2.18 19.69
CA GLY A 344 18.13 -1.79 18.31
C GLY A 344 18.49 -0.32 18.08
N THR A 345 19.13 -0.05 16.95
CA THR A 345 19.60 1.29 16.60
C THR A 345 19.10 1.68 15.22
N PHE A 346 17.99 2.42 15.19
CA PHE A 346 17.43 2.99 13.97
C PHE A 346 18.45 3.82 13.20
N THR A 347 18.43 3.75 11.87
CA THR A 347 19.19 4.66 11.01
C THR A 347 18.29 5.30 9.96
N LEU A 348 18.25 6.63 9.91
CA LEU A 348 17.76 7.39 8.76
C LEU A 348 18.94 7.99 8.02
N THR A 349 19.06 7.70 6.73
CA THR A 349 20.12 8.26 5.89
C THR A 349 19.62 8.75 4.54
N ASN A 350 20.26 9.79 4.01
CA ASN A 350 19.93 10.39 2.72
C ASN A 350 18.48 10.89 2.65
N ALA A 351 18.00 11.64 3.64
CA ALA A 351 16.61 12.09 3.69
C ALA A 351 16.44 13.58 3.34
N THR A 352 15.38 13.93 2.64
CA THR A 352 14.95 15.33 2.48
C THR A 352 13.54 15.48 3.06
N ILE A 353 13.41 16.33 4.06
CA ILE A 353 12.14 16.66 4.71
C ILE A 353 11.79 18.08 4.27
N MET A 354 10.69 18.23 3.54
CA MET A 354 10.24 19.51 3.01
C MET A 354 8.96 19.93 3.71
N ASN A 355 8.98 21.12 4.29
CA ASN A 355 7.76 21.71 4.79
C ASN A 355 6.94 22.29 3.64
N MET A 356 5.69 21.87 3.52
CA MET A 356 4.77 22.29 2.47
C MET A 356 3.73 23.30 2.97
N VAL A 357 3.80 23.71 4.24
CA VAL A 357 2.87 24.64 4.89
C VAL A 357 3.52 26.01 5.10
N SER A 358 2.84 27.09 4.69
CA SER A 358 3.33 28.46 4.92
C SER A 358 2.18 29.42 5.30
N PRO A 359 2.33 30.26 6.35
CA PRO A 359 3.49 30.38 7.23
C PRO A 359 3.55 29.28 8.30
N LEU A 360 4.75 28.89 8.71
CA LEU A 360 4.96 28.11 9.93
C LEU A 360 4.78 29.00 11.16
N THR A 361 4.02 28.53 12.16
CA THR A 361 3.85 29.22 13.44
C THR A 361 4.37 28.37 14.58
N ASP A 362 5.69 28.21 14.66
CA ASP A 362 6.35 27.34 15.64
C ASP A 362 5.99 25.85 15.42
N GLY A 363 6.81 24.93 15.91
CA GLY A 363 6.65 23.49 15.68
C GLY A 363 7.95 22.76 15.44
N PHE A 364 7.89 21.42 15.53
CA PHE A 364 9.02 20.51 15.49
C PHE A 364 8.81 19.44 14.42
N PRO A 365 9.54 19.50 13.29
CA PRO A 365 9.49 18.40 12.34
C PRO A 365 10.07 17.10 12.87
N GLY A 366 10.86 17.12 13.94
CA GLY A 366 11.41 15.90 14.55
C GLY A 366 11.21 15.85 16.06
N GLN A 367 10.79 14.70 16.56
CA GLN A 367 10.66 14.41 17.98
C GLN A 367 11.54 13.22 18.33
N LEU A 368 12.38 13.36 19.35
CA LEU A 368 13.17 12.27 19.93
C LEU A 368 12.70 12.07 21.38
N LYS A 369 11.98 10.99 21.65
CA LYS A 369 11.38 10.74 22.96
C LYS A 369 11.53 9.28 23.39
N SER A 370 10.98 8.98 24.58
CA SER A 370 10.93 7.62 25.15
C SER A 370 12.26 6.84 25.20
N GLY A 371 13.41 7.53 25.21
CA GLY A 371 14.71 6.89 25.24
C GLY A 371 15.24 6.49 23.86
N ALA A 372 14.85 7.23 22.82
CA ALA A 372 15.25 7.05 21.43
C ALA A 372 16.74 6.67 21.25
N GLN A 373 16.98 5.75 20.32
CA GLN A 373 18.29 5.20 19.99
C GLN A 373 18.47 5.15 18.48
N GLY A 374 19.64 5.56 17.99
CA GLY A 374 19.91 5.51 16.56
C GLY A 374 20.71 6.68 16.01
N GLU A 375 20.57 6.88 14.71
CA GLU A 375 21.25 7.92 13.98
C GLU A 375 20.37 8.50 12.87
N ILE A 376 20.39 9.82 12.73
CA ILE A 376 19.94 10.51 11.51
C ILE A 376 21.16 11.13 10.86
N ASN A 377 21.39 10.80 9.59
CA ASN A 377 22.51 11.38 8.86
C ASN A 377 22.24 11.73 7.39
N ASN A 378 23.04 12.65 6.86
CA ASN A 378 22.93 13.12 5.48
C ASN A 378 21.51 13.59 5.14
N THR A 379 20.92 14.39 6.04
CA THR A 379 19.50 14.78 5.98
C THR A 379 19.34 16.29 5.85
N ALA A 380 18.49 16.70 4.92
CA ALA A 380 18.14 18.10 4.71
C ALA A 380 16.70 18.39 5.15
N PHE A 381 16.52 19.52 5.82
CA PHE A 381 15.23 20.09 6.19
C PHE A 381 15.06 21.41 5.43
N VAL A 382 14.05 21.45 4.57
CA VAL A 382 13.83 22.53 3.60
C VAL A 382 12.51 23.24 3.89
N ASP A 383 12.50 24.57 3.74
CA ASP A 383 11.35 25.45 3.95
C ASP A 383 10.84 25.47 5.41
N PHE A 384 11.72 25.22 6.38
CA PHE A 384 11.41 25.23 7.82
C PHE A 384 11.68 26.59 8.50
N SER A 385 11.63 27.67 7.72
CA SER A 385 11.87 29.03 8.19
C SER A 385 11.05 29.36 9.44
N GLY A 386 11.73 29.57 10.57
CA GLY A 386 11.11 29.95 11.85
C GLY A 386 10.67 28.79 12.76
N ALA A 387 10.91 27.53 12.37
CA ALA A 387 10.68 26.36 13.23
C ALA A 387 11.84 26.11 14.21
N ARG A 388 11.55 25.27 15.22
CA ARG A 388 12.54 24.60 16.09
C ARG A 388 12.60 23.16 15.62
N LEU A 389 13.76 22.66 15.23
CA LEU A 389 13.78 21.51 14.31
C LEU A 389 13.55 20.18 15.00
N PHE A 390 14.19 19.99 16.15
CA PHE A 390 14.04 18.79 16.94
C PHE A 390 13.65 19.16 18.36
N GLU A 391 12.61 18.50 18.86
CA GLU A 391 12.36 18.40 20.28
C GLU A 391 13.00 17.11 20.79
N VAL A 392 13.97 17.26 21.70
CA VAL A 392 14.66 16.14 22.32
C VAL A 392 14.17 16.04 23.75
N ASN A 393 13.23 15.13 23.97
CA ASN A 393 12.60 14.89 25.27
C ASN A 393 13.33 13.78 26.05
N SER A 394 13.75 12.71 25.39
CA SER A 394 14.47 11.60 26.02
C SER A 394 15.18 10.73 24.98
N VAL A 395 16.50 10.70 25.00
CA VAL A 395 17.36 9.81 24.18
C VAL A 395 18.21 8.93 25.09
N SER A 396 18.55 7.72 24.63
CA SER A 396 19.50 6.83 25.34
C SER A 396 20.88 6.80 24.67
N ALA A 397 20.90 6.85 23.34
CA ALA A 397 22.10 6.94 22.52
C ALA A 397 21.71 7.35 21.10
N PHE A 398 21.75 8.65 20.81
CA PHE A 398 21.32 9.17 19.51
C PHE A 398 22.38 10.03 18.84
N THR A 399 22.57 9.86 17.54
CA THR A 399 23.51 10.66 16.75
C THR A 399 22.80 11.46 15.67
N LEU A 400 23.14 12.74 15.58
CA LEU A 400 22.79 13.60 14.46
C LEU A 400 24.09 13.99 13.74
N ASP A 401 24.24 13.56 12.49
CA ASP A 401 25.41 13.88 11.67
C ASP A 401 25.05 14.36 10.28
N THR A 402 25.79 15.32 9.75
CA THR A 402 25.55 15.89 8.42
C THR A 402 24.08 16.28 8.19
N ILE A 403 23.58 17.16 9.07
CA ILE A 403 22.22 17.71 8.97
C ILE A 403 22.29 19.13 8.40
N GLU A 404 21.45 19.43 7.43
CA GLU A 404 21.31 20.76 6.83
C GLU A 404 19.92 21.35 7.02
N PHE A 405 19.88 22.64 7.32
CA PHE A 405 18.66 23.42 7.52
C PHE A 405 18.70 24.71 6.68
N ASP A 406 17.58 25.08 6.06
CA ASP A 406 17.46 26.30 5.26
C ASP A 406 17.48 27.59 6.11
N ASP A 407 16.55 27.77 7.05
CA ASP A 407 16.41 28.99 7.88
C ASP A 407 15.77 28.69 9.26
N ALA A 408 16.35 27.75 9.99
CA ALA A 408 15.82 27.32 11.28
C ALA A 408 16.64 27.81 12.49
N THR A 409 15.96 27.92 13.64
CA THR A 409 16.52 28.56 14.85
C THR A 409 17.24 27.63 15.83
N GLY A 410 17.30 26.32 15.54
CA GLY A 410 18.03 25.31 16.33
C GLY A 410 17.13 24.27 17.01
N PHE A 411 17.66 23.64 18.05
CA PHE A 411 17.07 22.51 18.81
C PHE A 411 16.41 22.99 20.10
N GLU A 412 15.40 22.26 20.56
CA GLU A 412 14.99 22.25 21.97
C GLU A 412 15.43 20.93 22.61
N ASN A 413 16.37 20.99 23.55
CA ASN A 413 16.82 19.81 24.28
C ASN A 413 16.34 19.89 25.73
N ASN A 414 15.28 19.13 26.00
CA ASN A 414 14.63 18.99 27.30
C ASN A 414 15.07 17.70 28.03
N ASP A 415 16.02 16.94 27.46
CA ASP A 415 16.51 15.70 28.04
C ASP A 415 17.20 15.93 29.39
N SER A 416 16.88 15.05 30.33
CA SER A 416 17.52 14.98 31.64
C SER A 416 19.01 14.61 31.59
N ASN A 417 19.47 13.95 30.52
CA ASN A 417 20.86 13.59 30.27
C ASN A 417 21.31 14.02 28.85
N PRO A 418 21.61 15.32 28.63
CA PRO A 418 21.93 15.84 27.30
C PRO A 418 23.22 15.29 26.68
N ALA A 419 24.01 14.48 27.42
CA ALA A 419 25.19 13.81 26.89
C ALA A 419 24.86 12.59 26.02
N ASP A 420 23.63 12.07 26.09
CA ASP A 420 23.18 10.90 25.32
C ASP A 420 22.81 11.28 23.87
N LEU A 421 22.71 12.58 23.57
CA LEU A 421 22.64 13.13 22.22
C LEU A 421 24.04 13.55 21.73
N THR A 422 24.51 12.91 20.67
CA THR A 422 25.73 13.30 19.97
C THR A 422 25.37 14.11 18.72
N THR A 423 25.86 15.35 18.65
CA THR A 423 25.75 16.18 17.45
C THR A 423 27.12 16.34 16.81
N MET A 424 27.25 15.96 15.54
CA MET A 424 28.53 16.01 14.82
C MET A 424 28.59 17.20 13.86
N SER A 425 27.81 17.17 12.78
CA SER A 425 27.81 18.21 11.75
C SER A 425 26.39 18.71 11.52
N ILE A 426 26.13 19.95 11.92
CA ILE A 426 24.85 20.63 11.68
C ILE A 426 25.13 21.98 11.04
N SER A 427 24.49 22.24 9.89
CA SER A 427 24.60 23.49 9.14
C SER A 427 23.23 24.15 9.02
N THR A 428 23.17 25.46 9.27
CA THR A 428 21.96 26.29 9.06
C THR A 428 22.24 27.35 7.99
N GLY A 429 21.21 27.84 7.31
CA GLY A 429 21.37 28.81 6.23
C GLY A 429 21.75 28.17 4.88
N VAL A 430 21.49 26.87 4.69
CA VAL A 430 21.89 26.13 3.48
C VAL A 430 20.71 26.07 2.51
N ASP A 431 20.78 26.89 1.46
CA ASP A 431 19.81 26.90 0.36
C ASP A 431 20.55 27.14 -0.98
N PRO A 432 20.49 26.21 -1.96
CA PRO A 432 19.82 24.91 -1.85
C PRO A 432 20.58 23.94 -0.94
N ALA A 433 19.88 22.97 -0.37
CA ALA A 433 20.49 21.84 0.34
C ALA A 433 21.53 21.11 -0.54
N THR A 434 22.60 20.65 0.08
CA THR A 434 23.70 19.91 -0.55
C THR A 434 23.72 18.43 -0.16
N VAL A 435 22.90 18.04 0.81
CA VAL A 435 22.63 16.66 1.24
C VAL A 435 21.15 16.33 1.13
N GLY A 436 20.79 15.10 1.46
CA GLY A 436 19.42 14.61 1.47
C GLY A 436 19.13 13.59 0.38
N ALA A 437 17.85 13.39 0.11
CA ALA A 437 17.34 12.38 -0.80
C ALA A 437 17.67 12.67 -2.26
N ASP A 438 17.93 11.61 -3.02
CA ASP A 438 17.84 11.62 -4.48
C ASP A 438 16.37 11.62 -4.89
N ALA A 439 15.82 12.83 -5.07
CA ALA A 439 14.43 13.02 -5.44
C ALA A 439 14.04 12.34 -6.78
N THR A 440 15.00 12.03 -7.66
CA THR A 440 14.72 11.39 -8.96
C THR A 440 14.26 9.94 -8.82
N ALA A 441 14.56 9.29 -7.69
CA ALA A 441 14.05 7.96 -7.37
C ALA A 441 12.51 7.92 -7.29
N PHE A 442 11.87 9.07 -7.06
CA PHE A 442 10.44 9.19 -6.86
C PHE A 442 9.67 9.71 -8.09
N ASP A 443 10.29 9.77 -9.27
CA ASP A 443 9.65 10.30 -10.48
C ASP A 443 8.44 9.47 -10.97
N TRP A 444 8.28 8.24 -10.47
CA TRP A 444 7.17 7.34 -10.79
C TRP A 444 5.89 7.59 -9.98
N THR A 445 6.00 8.36 -8.90
CA THR A 445 4.98 8.51 -7.85
C THR A 445 3.77 9.35 -8.31
N PHE A 446 2.63 9.16 -7.64
CA PHE A 446 1.47 10.01 -7.85
C PHE A 446 1.72 11.45 -7.40
N ALA A 447 2.43 11.65 -6.30
CA ALA A 447 2.95 12.93 -5.83
C ALA A 447 3.71 13.68 -6.93
N LYS A 448 4.55 12.97 -7.71
CA LYS A 448 5.24 13.58 -8.86
C LYS A 448 4.27 14.03 -9.94
N SER A 449 3.24 13.22 -10.25
CA SER A 449 2.23 13.57 -11.25
C SER A 449 1.45 14.85 -10.90
N LEU A 450 1.37 15.18 -9.60
CA LEU A 450 0.77 16.40 -9.07
C LEU A 450 1.75 17.59 -8.98
N SER A 451 3.02 17.39 -9.38
CA SER A 451 4.08 18.39 -9.30
C SER A 451 4.35 18.91 -7.87
N LEU A 452 4.33 18.02 -6.88
CA LEU A 452 4.61 18.39 -5.49
C LEU A 452 6.10 18.62 -5.20
N PHE A 453 7.00 18.10 -6.05
CA PHE A 453 8.46 18.25 -5.96
C PHE A 453 9.15 18.14 -7.32
#